data_AF-A0A952NPV9-F1
#
_entry.id   AF-A0A952NPV9-F1
#
_cell.length_a   1.000
_cell.length_b   1.000
_cell.length_c   1.000
_cell.angle_alpha   90.00
_cell.angle_beta   90.00
_cell.angle_gamma   90.00
#
_symmetry.space_group_name_H-M   'P 1'
#
loop_
_entity.id
_entity.type
_entity.pdbx_description
1 polymer ?
#
loop_
_entity_poly.entity_id
_entity_poly.type
_entity_poly.pdbx_seq_one_letter_code
_entity_poly.pdbx_strand_id
1 'polypeptide(L)'
;MKPTLTAKALTFFVVLSAASTVLARPQIGILKKDPVAAQGLCTPSLTQNQAEDVLRAFNIRTTNALESEIRAIGRGLSQLQKLAGGVFAPAEGARYTFKNGGGNISRQTANGIEMSRGRSQNISSVAYFIHELGHYVGNNNDGALYREYKATIKTPCHFSRYAMKNWSPERARNEEFAEVFAAFVTYPALLTEGGPGCQAAYNYFKTRVFDRGELAVCDKSLQRSSLDFEGYTTVRGGSAHVHADHDDVEHSCSEE
;
A
#
# COMPACT_ATOMS: atom_id res chain seq x y z
N MET A 1 -70.28 41.04 0.01
CA MET A 1 -68.84 40.69 0.00
C MET A 1 -68.71 39.23 -0.40
N LYS A 2 -68.07 38.93 -1.54
CA LYS A 2 -67.86 37.55 -2.04
C LYS A 2 -66.43 37.10 -1.68
N PRO A 3 -66.22 35.92 -1.07
CA PRO A 3 -64.88 35.42 -0.83
C PRO A 3 -64.32 34.79 -2.11
N THR A 4 -63.08 35.15 -2.43
CA THR A 4 -62.33 34.63 -3.57
C THR A 4 -61.47 33.47 -3.08
N LEU A 5 -61.75 32.25 -3.53
CA LEU A 5 -60.96 31.04 -3.24
C LEU A 5 -59.82 30.93 -4.25
N THR A 6 -58.61 31.30 -3.85
CA THR A 6 -57.38 31.03 -4.60
C THR A 6 -56.92 29.60 -4.33
N ALA A 7 -57.12 28.72 -5.31
CA ALA A 7 -56.60 27.36 -5.31
C ALA A 7 -55.06 27.38 -5.49
N LYS A 8 -54.32 26.92 -4.49
CA LYS A 8 -52.88 26.65 -4.61
C LYS A 8 -52.69 25.27 -5.25
N ALA A 9 -52.16 25.26 -6.47
CA ALA A 9 -51.76 24.02 -7.13
C ALA A 9 -50.56 23.41 -6.39
N LEU A 10 -50.77 22.25 -5.78
CA LEU A 10 -49.73 21.49 -5.09
C LEU A 10 -49.01 20.62 -6.13
N THR A 11 -47.87 21.08 -6.64
CA THR A 11 -47.05 20.31 -7.57
C THR A 11 -46.27 19.23 -6.80
N PHE A 12 -46.72 17.98 -6.90
CA PHE A 12 -45.97 16.82 -6.40
C PHE A 12 -44.83 16.47 -7.38
N PHE A 13 -43.59 16.74 -6.99
CA PHE A 13 -42.42 16.17 -7.65
C PHE A 13 -42.22 14.73 -7.15
N VAL A 14 -42.57 13.75 -7.98
CA VAL A 14 -42.19 12.35 -7.74
C VAL A 14 -40.72 12.21 -8.15
N VAL A 15 -39.82 12.29 -7.17
CA VAL A 15 -38.41 11.94 -7.36
C VAL A 15 -38.35 10.41 -7.46
N LEU A 16 -38.38 9.86 -8.67
CA LEU A 16 -37.93 8.49 -8.91
C LEU A 16 -36.42 8.44 -8.67
N SER A 17 -36.02 8.21 -7.42
CA SER A 17 -34.67 7.74 -7.13
C SER A 17 -34.53 6.36 -7.74
N ALA A 18 -33.94 6.29 -8.93
CA ALA A 18 -33.42 5.05 -9.46
C ALA A 18 -32.38 4.56 -8.45
N ALA A 19 -32.76 3.59 -7.61
CA ALA A 19 -31.84 2.90 -6.74
C ALA A 19 -30.88 2.12 -7.65
N SER A 20 -29.76 2.73 -8.01
CA SER A 20 -28.65 2.03 -8.64
C SER A 20 -28.19 0.97 -7.65
N THR A 21 -28.60 -0.26 -7.88
CA THR A 21 -28.03 -1.43 -7.21
C THR A 21 -26.59 -1.53 -7.68
N VAL A 22 -25.69 -0.89 -6.92
CA VAL A 22 -24.25 -1.09 -7.09
C VAL A 22 -23.99 -2.54 -6.72
N LEU A 23 -23.90 -3.40 -7.75
CA LEU A 23 -23.48 -4.78 -7.58
C LEU A 23 -22.05 -4.74 -7.06
N ALA A 24 -21.89 -5.02 -5.76
CA ALA A 24 -20.58 -5.09 -5.15
C ALA A 24 -19.72 -6.09 -5.92
N ARG A 25 -18.49 -5.68 -6.27
CA ARG A 25 -17.54 -6.55 -6.95
C ARG A 25 -17.36 -7.85 -6.15
N PRO A 26 -17.35 -9.03 -6.81
CA PRO A 26 -17.16 -10.28 -6.10
C PRO A 26 -15.82 -10.26 -5.35
N GLN A 27 -15.85 -10.78 -4.12
CA GLN A 27 -14.66 -10.87 -3.28
C GLN A 27 -13.60 -11.75 -3.95
N ILE A 28 -12.35 -11.28 -3.95
CA ILE A 28 -11.23 -12.10 -4.42
C ILE A 28 -10.81 -13.11 -3.34
N GLY A 29 -10.15 -14.19 -3.76
CA GLY A 29 -9.66 -15.18 -2.81
C GLY A 29 -8.56 -14.61 -1.90
N ILE A 30 -7.39 -14.33 -2.48
CA ILE A 30 -6.20 -13.84 -1.78
C ILE A 30 -5.52 -12.82 -2.69
N LEU A 31 -5.27 -11.59 -2.24
CA LEU A 31 -4.71 -10.50 -3.07
C LEU A 31 -3.41 -10.91 -3.76
N LYS A 32 -2.48 -11.55 -3.04
CA LYS A 32 -1.19 -11.98 -3.63
C LYS A 32 -1.31 -13.05 -4.74
N LYS A 33 -2.50 -13.65 -4.90
CA LYS A 33 -2.81 -14.61 -5.98
C LYS A 33 -3.73 -14.02 -7.05
N ASP A 34 -4.30 -12.84 -6.83
CA ASP A 34 -5.05 -12.13 -7.87
C ASP A 34 -4.10 -11.76 -9.01
N PRO A 35 -4.38 -12.14 -10.26
CA PRO A 35 -3.42 -11.98 -11.35
C PRO A 35 -3.07 -10.51 -11.61
N VAL A 36 -3.99 -9.58 -11.34
CA VAL A 36 -3.80 -8.15 -11.61
C VAL A 36 -2.99 -7.51 -10.49
N ALA A 37 -3.38 -7.73 -9.24
CA ALA A 37 -2.65 -7.21 -8.09
C ALA A 37 -1.27 -7.85 -7.93
N ALA A 38 -1.16 -9.17 -8.11
CA ALA A 38 0.12 -9.88 -8.00
C ALA A 38 1.15 -9.36 -9.02
N GLN A 39 0.72 -9.03 -10.24
CA GLN A 39 1.60 -8.42 -11.23
C GLN A 39 1.90 -6.95 -10.95
N GLY A 40 1.23 -6.32 -9.99
CA GLY A 40 1.35 -4.89 -9.72
C GLY A 40 0.92 -4.08 -10.94
N LEU A 41 -0.31 -4.25 -11.42
CA LEU A 41 -0.80 -3.58 -12.63
C LEU A 41 -0.50 -2.08 -12.65
N CYS A 42 -0.56 -1.44 -11.48
CA CYS A 42 -0.42 -0.01 -11.32
C CYS A 42 0.99 0.40 -10.86
N THR A 43 1.95 -0.52 -10.91
CA THR A 43 3.35 -0.25 -10.60
C THR A 43 4.18 -0.23 -11.88
N PRO A 44 5.17 0.69 -12.01
CA PRO A 44 5.99 0.79 -13.21
C PRO A 44 6.77 -0.51 -13.43
N SER A 45 7.14 -0.78 -14.68
CA SER A 45 8.13 -1.82 -14.99
C SER A 45 9.52 -1.27 -14.71
N LEU A 46 10.38 -2.06 -14.08
CA LEU A 46 11.76 -1.69 -13.76
C LEU A 46 12.73 -2.76 -14.27
N THR A 47 13.88 -2.31 -14.76
CA THR A 47 15.06 -3.16 -14.91
C THR A 47 15.63 -3.54 -13.54
N GLN A 48 16.60 -4.47 -13.51
CA GLN A 48 17.28 -4.86 -12.26
C GLN A 48 17.95 -3.66 -11.60
N ASN A 49 18.75 -2.88 -12.35
CA ASN A 49 19.48 -1.73 -11.82
C ASN A 49 18.52 -0.65 -11.28
N GLN A 50 17.45 -0.34 -12.02
CA GLN A 50 16.43 0.62 -11.56
C GLN A 50 15.75 0.16 -10.26
N ALA A 51 15.47 -1.13 -10.12
CA ALA A 51 14.91 -1.66 -8.90
C ALA A 51 15.89 -1.49 -7.72
N GLU A 52 17.17 -1.79 -7.92
CA GLU A 52 18.21 -1.59 -6.90
C GLU A 52 18.39 -0.11 -6.53
N ASP A 53 18.29 0.82 -7.49
CA ASP A 53 18.34 2.26 -7.23
C ASP A 53 17.20 2.68 -6.29
N VAL A 54 15.98 2.18 -6.55
CA VAL A 54 14.80 2.43 -5.70
C VAL A 54 15.00 1.84 -4.31
N LEU A 55 15.52 0.61 -4.20
CA LEU A 55 15.83 0.00 -2.90
C LEU A 55 16.84 0.86 -2.11
N ARG A 56 17.89 1.37 -2.78
CA ARG A 56 18.87 2.26 -2.13
C ARG A 56 18.25 3.58 -1.69
N ALA A 57 17.36 4.17 -2.47
CA ALA A 57 16.65 5.40 -2.10
C ALA A 57 15.79 5.23 -0.83
N PHE A 58 15.23 4.06 -0.59
CA PHE A 58 14.48 3.72 0.63
C PHE A 58 15.35 3.08 1.73
N ASN A 59 16.67 3.00 1.56
CA ASN A 59 17.58 2.29 2.48
C ASN A 59 17.11 0.84 2.77
N ILE A 60 16.54 0.17 1.76
CA ILE A 60 16.02 -1.20 1.87
C ILE A 60 17.17 -2.19 1.69
N ARG A 61 17.24 -3.15 2.61
CA ARG A 61 18.24 -4.23 2.55
C ARG A 61 17.57 -5.54 2.24
N THR A 62 18.16 -6.31 1.32
CA THR A 62 17.71 -7.66 1.01
C THR A 62 18.78 -8.69 1.37
N THR A 63 18.40 -9.83 1.94
CA THR A 63 19.29 -10.97 2.18
C THR A 63 18.79 -12.16 1.37
N ASN A 64 19.69 -12.76 0.58
CA ASN A 64 19.43 -13.89 -0.33
C ASN A 64 18.35 -13.65 -1.39
N ALA A 65 18.00 -12.41 -1.75
CA ALA A 65 16.95 -12.15 -2.74
C ALA A 65 17.37 -12.57 -4.16
N LEU A 66 16.41 -13.10 -4.93
CA LEU A 66 16.53 -13.30 -6.36
C LEU A 66 16.28 -11.98 -7.08
N GLU A 67 16.81 -11.83 -8.30
CA GLU A 67 16.56 -10.64 -9.12
C GLU A 67 15.07 -10.35 -9.34
N SER A 68 14.25 -11.38 -9.56
CA SER A 68 12.80 -11.23 -9.74
C SER A 68 12.11 -10.66 -8.50
N GLU A 69 12.62 -10.97 -7.31
CA GLU A 69 12.10 -10.48 -6.03
C GLU A 69 12.56 -9.03 -5.78
N ILE A 70 13.83 -8.72 -6.08
CA ILE A 70 14.36 -7.34 -6.05
C ILE A 70 13.53 -6.45 -6.98
N ARG A 71 13.28 -6.89 -8.23
CA ARG A 71 12.43 -6.17 -9.17
C ARG A 71 11.02 -5.99 -8.62
N ALA A 72 10.39 -7.04 -8.09
CA ALA A 72 9.03 -6.92 -7.56
C ALA A 72 8.93 -5.95 -6.37
N ILE A 73 9.89 -5.97 -5.44
CA ILE A 73 9.98 -4.99 -4.34
C ILE A 73 10.17 -3.57 -4.92
N GLY A 74 11.15 -3.38 -5.80
CA GLY A 74 11.45 -2.09 -6.41
C GLY A 74 10.25 -1.49 -7.15
N ARG A 75 9.48 -2.31 -7.87
CA ARG A 75 8.26 -1.85 -8.56
C ARG A 75 7.22 -1.29 -7.57
N GLY A 76 6.97 -2.00 -6.47
CA GLY A 76 6.03 -1.54 -5.46
C GLY A 76 6.52 -0.29 -4.71
N LEU A 77 7.81 -0.22 -4.38
CA LEU A 77 8.43 0.96 -3.75
C LEU A 77 8.44 2.19 -4.68
N SER A 78 8.69 2.00 -5.98
CA SER A 78 8.62 3.08 -6.96
C SER A 78 7.21 3.65 -7.05
N GLN A 79 6.18 2.80 -6.98
CA GLN A 79 4.80 3.28 -6.92
C GLN A 79 4.52 4.01 -5.60
N LEU A 80 5.00 3.50 -4.45
CA LEU A 80 4.91 4.21 -3.18
C LEU A 80 5.58 5.59 -3.25
N GLN A 81 6.72 5.70 -3.92
CA GLN A 81 7.42 6.97 -4.10
C GLN A 81 6.57 7.98 -4.88
N LYS A 82 5.93 7.54 -5.96
CA LYS A 82 5.01 8.38 -6.75
C LYS A 82 3.80 8.84 -5.92
N LEU A 83 3.20 7.92 -5.16
CA LEU A 83 2.07 8.20 -4.28
C LEU A 83 2.42 9.15 -3.13
N ALA A 84 3.65 9.09 -2.61
CA ALA A 84 4.11 9.96 -1.53
C ALA A 84 4.72 11.29 -2.01
N GLY A 85 5.02 11.44 -3.31
CA GLY A 85 5.78 12.58 -3.85
C GLY A 85 7.26 12.58 -3.45
N GLY A 86 7.81 11.41 -3.11
CA GLY A 86 9.16 11.26 -2.54
C GLY A 86 9.31 9.93 -1.79
N VAL A 87 10.44 9.74 -1.09
CA VAL A 87 10.62 8.54 -0.26
C VAL A 87 9.56 8.50 0.83
N PHE A 88 8.79 7.41 0.88
CA PHE A 88 7.78 7.22 1.90
C PHE A 88 8.44 6.74 3.20
N ALA A 89 8.81 7.68 4.07
CA ALA A 89 9.59 7.46 5.28
C ALA A 89 9.11 6.27 6.15
N PRO A 90 7.80 6.00 6.34
CA PRO A 90 7.36 4.82 7.11
C PRO A 90 7.84 3.46 6.57
N ALA A 91 8.19 3.38 5.29
CA ALA A 91 8.73 2.19 4.65
C ALA A 91 10.27 2.15 4.63
N GLU A 92 10.95 3.25 4.99
CA GLU A 92 12.40 3.35 4.93
C GLU A 92 13.07 2.38 5.90
N GLY A 93 14.22 1.81 5.51
CA GLY A 93 15.02 0.94 6.37
C GLY A 93 14.47 -0.48 6.55
N ALA A 94 13.37 -0.84 5.89
CA ALA A 94 12.86 -2.21 5.95
C ALA A 94 13.90 -3.20 5.41
N ARG A 95 14.01 -4.36 6.09
CA ARG A 95 14.90 -5.45 5.69
C ARG A 95 14.09 -6.65 5.24
N TYR A 96 14.35 -7.15 4.04
CA TYR A 96 13.76 -8.40 3.52
C TYR A 96 14.78 -9.53 3.63
N THR A 97 14.40 -10.64 4.27
CA THR A 97 15.21 -11.85 4.34
C THR A 97 14.48 -13.00 3.65
N PHE A 98 15.10 -13.57 2.62
CA PHE A 98 14.54 -14.66 1.85
C PHE A 98 15.11 -16.01 2.28
N LYS A 99 14.22 -16.96 2.56
CA LYS A 99 14.58 -18.32 3.00
C LYS A 99 14.20 -19.35 1.95
N ASN A 100 15.12 -20.26 1.68
CA ASN A 100 14.88 -21.43 0.84
C ASN A 100 14.22 -22.53 1.70
N GLY A 101 13.11 -23.10 1.24
CA GLY A 101 12.36 -24.09 2.02
C GLY A 101 11.61 -23.47 3.23
N GLY A 102 10.96 -24.31 4.04
CA GLY A 102 10.32 -23.85 5.29
C GLY A 102 8.83 -23.46 5.22
N GLY A 103 8.07 -24.05 4.30
CA GLY A 103 6.61 -23.85 4.23
C GLY A 103 6.18 -22.49 3.65
N ASN A 104 4.92 -22.13 3.85
CA ASN A 104 4.30 -20.93 3.29
C ASN A 104 4.32 -19.76 4.30
N ILE A 105 5.50 -19.43 4.82
CA ILE A 105 5.65 -18.43 5.88
C ILE A 105 6.13 -17.10 5.27
N SER A 106 5.38 -16.04 5.52
CA SER A 106 5.89 -14.68 5.53
C SER A 106 5.43 -14.02 6.82
N ARG A 107 6.27 -13.15 7.36
CA ARG A 107 5.98 -12.44 8.60
C ARG A 107 6.91 -11.25 8.77
N GLN A 108 6.41 -10.25 9.47
CA GLN A 108 7.27 -9.27 10.13
C GLN A 108 7.89 -9.88 11.40
N THR A 109 9.15 -9.53 11.65
CA THR A 109 9.93 -9.84 12.85
C THR A 109 10.61 -8.56 13.36
N ALA A 110 11.22 -8.60 14.54
CA ALA A 110 12.03 -7.49 15.04
C ALA A 110 13.20 -7.11 14.08
N ASN A 111 13.66 -8.06 13.27
CA ASN A 111 14.77 -7.87 12.33
C ASN A 111 14.31 -7.52 10.90
N GLY A 112 13.01 -7.26 10.70
CA GLY A 112 12.43 -6.96 9.39
C GLY A 112 11.47 -8.05 8.89
N ILE A 113 11.30 -8.13 7.58
CA ILE A 113 10.35 -8.99 6.87
C ILE A 113 11.04 -10.29 6.46
N GLU A 114 10.50 -11.42 6.89
CA GLU A 114 10.93 -12.75 6.45
C GLU A 114 9.99 -13.30 5.38
N MET A 115 10.57 -13.83 4.28
CA MET A 115 9.85 -14.38 3.14
C MET A 115 10.36 -15.80 2.82
N SER A 116 9.50 -16.82 2.88
CA SER A 116 9.85 -18.18 2.46
C SER A 116 9.48 -18.46 1.01
N ARG A 117 10.39 -19.09 0.27
CA ARG A 117 10.16 -19.61 -1.10
C ARG A 117 9.43 -20.95 -1.09
N GLY A 118 8.23 -20.97 -0.50
CA GLY A 118 7.37 -22.15 -0.45
C GLY A 118 6.68 -22.43 -1.78
N ARG A 119 6.28 -23.70 -2.01
CA ARG A 119 5.64 -24.17 -3.26
C ARG A 119 4.36 -23.44 -3.68
N SER A 120 3.71 -22.71 -2.77
CA SER A 120 2.43 -22.04 -3.06
C SER A 120 2.50 -20.51 -3.04
N GLN A 121 3.70 -19.96 -2.81
CA GLN A 121 3.91 -18.52 -2.83
C GLN A 121 4.35 -18.09 -4.23
N ASN A 122 3.63 -17.13 -4.81
CA ASN A 122 4.11 -16.44 -6.00
C ASN A 122 5.17 -15.42 -5.56
N ILE A 123 6.43 -15.87 -5.49
CA ILE A 123 7.55 -15.06 -4.98
C ILE A 123 7.90 -13.88 -5.89
N SER A 124 7.33 -13.77 -7.09
CA SER A 124 7.45 -12.57 -7.94
C SER A 124 6.24 -11.63 -7.82
N SER A 125 5.32 -11.89 -6.87
CA SER A 125 4.12 -11.09 -6.65
C SER A 125 4.45 -9.76 -5.97
N VAL A 126 4.24 -8.65 -6.68
CA VAL A 126 4.42 -7.29 -6.15
C VAL A 126 3.48 -7.07 -4.96
N ALA A 127 2.20 -7.45 -5.09
CA ALA A 127 1.24 -7.35 -3.99
C ALA A 127 1.65 -8.16 -2.76
N TYR A 128 2.37 -9.28 -2.94
CA TYR A 128 2.87 -10.04 -1.79
C TYR A 128 3.91 -9.25 -1.00
N PHE A 129 4.90 -8.66 -1.67
CA PHE A 129 5.93 -7.86 -1.01
C PHE A 129 5.36 -6.62 -0.33
N ILE A 130 4.41 -5.97 -0.98
CA ILE A 130 3.78 -4.76 -0.45
C ILE A 130 2.80 -5.08 0.69
N HIS A 131 2.19 -6.26 0.70
CA HIS A 131 1.39 -6.70 1.85
C HIS A 131 2.27 -6.84 3.11
N GLU A 132 3.42 -7.50 3.00
CA GLU A 132 4.34 -7.63 4.14
C GLU A 132 4.98 -6.28 4.53
N LEU A 133 5.23 -5.41 3.54
CA LEU A 133 5.62 -4.02 3.81
C LEU A 133 4.51 -3.26 4.55
N GLY A 134 3.24 -3.55 4.23
CA GLY A 134 2.08 -3.01 4.93
C GLY A 134 2.11 -3.37 6.42
N HIS A 135 2.40 -4.62 6.78
CA HIS A 135 2.62 -4.97 8.19
C HIS A 135 3.76 -4.16 8.81
N TYR A 136 4.91 -4.07 8.13
CA TYR A 136 6.05 -3.30 8.59
C TYR A 136 5.71 -1.82 8.87
N VAL A 137 5.19 -1.14 7.85
CA VAL A 137 4.75 0.26 7.90
C VAL A 137 3.68 0.48 8.97
N GLY A 138 2.71 -0.43 9.05
CA GLY A 138 1.59 -0.34 9.99
C GLY A 138 2.02 -0.48 11.45
N ASN A 139 3.02 -1.32 11.72
CA ASN A 139 3.51 -1.63 13.07
C ASN A 139 4.73 -0.80 13.49
N ASN A 140 5.36 -0.05 12.58
CA ASN A 140 6.42 0.91 12.91
C ASN A 140 5.90 2.10 13.73
N ASN A 141 6.82 2.81 14.42
CA ASN A 141 6.51 3.96 15.27
C ASN A 141 5.40 3.65 16.28
N ASP A 142 5.62 2.58 17.05
CA ASP A 142 4.66 1.97 17.97
C ASP A 142 3.34 1.56 17.33
N GLY A 143 3.27 1.37 16.02
CA GLY A 143 2.06 1.05 15.30
C GLY A 143 1.09 2.23 15.13
N ALA A 144 1.60 3.47 15.16
CA ALA A 144 0.78 4.68 15.08
C ALA A 144 -0.15 4.68 13.86
N LEU A 145 0.35 4.31 12.67
CA LEU A 145 -0.44 4.34 11.45
C LEU A 145 -1.55 3.29 11.44
N TYR A 146 -1.27 2.07 11.90
CA TYR A 146 -2.30 1.03 12.01
C TYR A 146 -3.36 1.39 13.07
N ARG A 147 -2.95 1.98 14.20
CA ARG A 147 -3.90 2.49 15.20
C ARG A 147 -4.80 3.58 14.63
N GLU A 148 -4.24 4.55 13.90
CA GLU A 148 -5.02 5.61 13.24
C GLU A 148 -6.00 5.02 12.21
N TYR A 149 -5.54 4.06 11.39
CA TYR A 149 -6.39 3.35 10.44
C TYR A 149 -7.55 2.66 11.14
N LYS A 150 -7.29 1.89 12.20
CA LYS A 150 -8.33 1.18 12.97
C LYS A 150 -9.29 2.14 13.66
N ALA A 151 -8.80 3.28 14.13
CA ALA A 151 -9.64 4.33 14.71
C ALA A 151 -10.52 5.01 13.65
N THR A 152 -10.06 5.15 12.42
CA THR A 152 -10.77 5.86 11.35
C THR A 152 -11.74 4.94 10.60
N ILE A 153 -11.30 3.74 10.23
CA ILE A 153 -12.06 2.80 9.39
C ILE A 153 -12.88 1.87 10.27
N LYS A 154 -14.11 2.29 10.59
CA LYS A 154 -15.03 1.54 11.47
C LYS A 154 -15.65 0.32 10.80
N THR A 155 -15.88 0.39 9.49
CA THR A 155 -16.41 -0.73 8.71
C THR A 155 -15.25 -1.42 8.00
N PRO A 156 -14.97 -2.70 8.30
CA PRO A 156 -13.96 -3.48 7.59
C PRO A 156 -14.10 -3.48 6.07
N CYS A 157 -12.97 -3.40 5.38
CA CYS A 157 -12.90 -3.63 3.95
C CYS A 157 -12.72 -5.12 3.63
N HIS A 158 -13.79 -5.75 3.15
CA HIS A 158 -13.87 -7.18 2.87
C HIS A 158 -13.71 -7.52 1.39
N PHE A 159 -12.68 -6.96 0.74
CA PHE A 159 -12.46 -7.22 -0.69
C PHE A 159 -11.79 -8.57 -0.96
N SER A 160 -11.03 -9.11 0.01
CA SER A 160 -10.40 -10.44 -0.08
C SER A 160 -10.86 -11.37 1.04
N ARG A 161 -10.94 -12.68 0.76
CA ARG A 161 -11.26 -13.69 1.79
C ARG A 161 -10.18 -13.81 2.86
N TYR A 162 -8.94 -13.39 2.55
CA TYR A 162 -7.83 -13.43 3.49
C TYR A 162 -8.00 -12.39 4.61
N ALA A 163 -8.41 -11.16 4.25
CA ALA A 163 -8.77 -10.12 5.22
C ALA A 163 -9.94 -10.50 6.13
N MET A 164 -10.80 -11.43 5.70
CA MET A 164 -11.97 -11.91 6.44
C MET A 164 -11.76 -13.21 7.20
N LYS A 165 -10.55 -13.78 7.16
CA LYS A 165 -10.32 -15.10 7.75
C LYS A 165 -10.65 -15.07 9.25
N ASN A 166 -11.28 -16.14 9.75
CA ASN A 166 -11.64 -16.31 11.17
C ASN A 166 -10.39 -16.36 12.06
N TRP A 167 -9.88 -15.18 12.38
CA TRP A 167 -8.80 -14.91 13.31
C TRP A 167 -9.34 -14.16 14.52
N SER A 168 -8.49 -13.87 15.51
CA SER A 168 -8.85 -12.88 16.52
C SER A 168 -9.19 -11.55 15.82
N PRO A 169 -10.15 -10.75 16.35
CA PRO A 169 -10.53 -9.49 15.74
C PRO A 169 -9.33 -8.57 15.45
N GLU A 170 -8.37 -8.51 16.38
CA GLU A 170 -7.16 -7.70 16.20
C GLU A 170 -6.30 -8.18 15.03
N ARG A 171 -6.11 -9.50 14.90
CA ARG A 171 -5.32 -10.06 13.80
C ARG A 171 -6.01 -9.85 12.46
N ALA A 172 -7.33 -10.05 12.39
CA ALA A 172 -8.11 -9.79 11.19
C ALA A 172 -7.95 -8.34 10.73
N ARG A 173 -7.97 -7.38 11.66
CA ARG A 173 -7.77 -5.95 11.35
C ARG A 173 -6.36 -5.61 10.90
N ASN A 174 -5.33 -6.25 11.45
CA ASN A 174 -3.94 -6.04 11.01
C ASN A 174 -3.72 -6.55 9.58
N GLU A 175 -4.30 -7.70 9.27
CA GLU A 175 -4.20 -8.32 7.94
C GLU A 175 -5.06 -7.57 6.91
N GLU A 176 -6.23 -7.07 7.31
CA GLU A 176 -7.01 -6.12 6.51
C GLU A 176 -6.18 -4.88 6.18
N PHE A 177 -5.49 -4.28 7.16
CA PHE A 177 -4.62 -3.12 6.91
C PHE A 177 -3.56 -3.41 5.85
N ALA A 178 -2.85 -4.53 5.98
CA ALA A 178 -1.81 -4.94 5.04
C ALA A 178 -2.38 -5.23 3.63
N GLU A 179 -3.52 -5.90 3.53
CA GLU A 179 -4.24 -6.15 2.28
C GLU A 179 -4.71 -4.86 1.61
N VAL A 180 -5.30 -3.92 2.36
CA VAL A 180 -5.74 -2.62 1.84
C VAL A 180 -4.55 -1.79 1.39
N PHE A 181 -3.48 -1.72 2.19
CA PHE A 181 -2.25 -1.01 1.83
C PHE A 181 -1.69 -1.54 0.50
N ALA A 182 -1.58 -2.87 0.37
CA ALA A 182 -1.12 -3.49 -0.85
C ALA A 182 -2.06 -3.27 -2.04
N ALA A 183 -3.37 -3.35 -1.84
CA ALA A 183 -4.34 -3.05 -2.88
C ALA A 183 -4.24 -1.58 -3.33
N PHE A 184 -4.12 -0.63 -2.41
CA PHE A 184 -3.98 0.79 -2.74
C PHE A 184 -2.76 1.07 -3.63
N VAL A 185 -1.63 0.42 -3.33
CA VAL A 185 -0.39 0.58 -4.11
C VAL A 185 -0.44 -0.16 -5.44
N THR A 186 -0.97 -1.39 -5.47
CA THR A 186 -0.80 -2.29 -6.61
C THR A 186 -2.00 -2.36 -7.55
N TYR A 187 -3.21 -2.24 -7.01
CA TYR A 187 -4.47 -2.26 -7.77
C TYR A 187 -5.65 -1.60 -7.02
N PRO A 188 -5.64 -0.26 -6.88
CA PRO A 188 -6.60 0.51 -6.08
C PRO A 188 -8.08 0.35 -6.50
N ALA A 189 -8.35 -0.12 -7.72
CA ALA A 189 -9.70 -0.42 -8.18
C ALA A 189 -10.45 -1.41 -7.26
N LEU A 190 -9.73 -2.34 -6.62
CA LEU A 190 -10.30 -3.26 -5.63
C LEU A 190 -10.93 -2.53 -4.44
N LEU A 191 -10.45 -1.34 -4.13
CA LEU A 191 -10.95 -0.53 -3.02
C LEU A 191 -12.04 0.43 -3.48
N THR A 192 -11.86 1.11 -4.62
CA THR A 192 -12.82 2.10 -5.13
C THR A 192 -14.13 1.48 -5.60
N GLU A 193 -14.07 0.26 -6.17
CA GLU A 193 -15.23 -0.51 -6.61
C GLU A 193 -15.76 -1.47 -5.53
N GLY A 194 -15.11 -1.48 -4.36
CA GLY A 194 -15.54 -2.26 -3.21
C GLY A 194 -16.74 -1.65 -2.49
N GLY A 195 -17.17 -2.31 -1.41
CA GLY A 195 -18.21 -1.78 -0.53
C GLY A 195 -17.76 -0.53 0.25
N PRO A 196 -18.66 0.07 1.05
CA PRO A 196 -18.40 1.33 1.76
C PRO A 196 -17.14 1.33 2.64
N GLY A 197 -16.84 0.22 3.33
CA GLY A 197 -15.61 0.09 4.13
C GLY A 197 -14.33 0.18 3.29
N CYS A 198 -14.35 -0.37 2.07
CA CYS A 198 -13.22 -0.31 1.15
C CYS A 198 -13.02 1.07 0.54
N GLN A 199 -14.12 1.76 0.20
CA GLN A 199 -14.06 3.14 -0.27
C GLN A 199 -13.56 4.08 0.83
N ALA A 200 -14.00 3.88 2.08
CA ALA A 200 -13.48 4.61 3.23
C ALA A 200 -11.97 4.37 3.41
N ALA A 201 -11.53 3.11 3.30
CA ALA A 201 -10.12 2.75 3.40
C ALA A 201 -9.27 3.35 2.27
N TYR A 202 -9.77 3.36 1.03
CA TYR A 202 -9.14 4.07 -0.10
C TYR A 202 -8.98 5.56 0.20
N ASN A 203 -10.05 6.22 0.66
CA ASN A 203 -10.03 7.64 0.97
C ASN A 203 -9.07 7.96 2.11
N TYR A 204 -8.97 7.10 3.12
CA TYR A 204 -7.97 7.24 4.19
C TYR A 204 -6.56 7.27 3.62
N PHE A 205 -6.16 6.26 2.83
CA PHE A 205 -4.81 6.25 2.25
C PHE A 205 -4.57 7.45 1.33
N LYS A 206 -5.53 7.77 0.47
CA LYS A 206 -5.44 8.91 -0.47
C LYS A 206 -5.29 10.26 0.23
N THR A 207 -6.02 10.52 1.31
CA THR A 207 -6.12 11.87 1.90
C THR A 207 -5.32 12.05 3.19
N ARG A 208 -4.93 10.95 3.84
CA ARG A 208 -4.21 10.99 5.13
C ARG A 208 -2.78 10.49 5.02
N VAL A 209 -2.54 9.49 4.18
CA VAL A 209 -1.22 8.84 4.07
C VAL A 209 -0.43 9.35 2.87
N PHE A 210 -1.11 9.59 1.75
CA PHE A 210 -0.54 9.96 0.46
C PHE A 210 -1.15 11.27 -0.07
N ASP A 211 -1.23 12.28 0.79
CA ASP A 211 -1.89 13.57 0.50
C ASP A 211 -1.08 14.49 -0.45
N ARG A 212 0.18 14.14 -0.73
CA ARG A 212 1.14 14.97 -1.49
C ARG A 212 1.55 14.43 -2.85
N GLY A 213 1.22 13.18 -3.18
CA GLY A 213 1.67 12.57 -4.43
C GLY A 213 0.58 12.39 -5.48
N GLU A 214 0.92 11.61 -6.51
CA GLU A 214 -0.01 11.29 -7.59
C GLU A 214 -1.18 10.45 -7.08
N LEU A 215 -2.37 10.63 -7.67
CA LEU A 215 -3.50 9.76 -7.38
C LEU A 215 -3.16 8.33 -7.78
N ALA A 216 -3.59 7.38 -6.94
CA ALA A 216 -3.52 5.95 -7.22
C ALA A 216 -4.53 5.58 -8.33
N VAL A 217 -4.23 5.99 -9.57
CA VAL A 217 -5.01 5.69 -10.77
C VAL A 217 -4.17 4.80 -11.66
N CYS A 218 -4.74 3.63 -11.98
CA CYS A 218 -4.12 2.64 -12.84
C CYS A 218 -4.33 2.99 -14.31
N ASP A 219 -3.88 4.17 -14.73
CA ASP A 219 -3.95 4.53 -16.14
C ASP A 219 -2.68 4.06 -16.86
N LYS A 220 -2.80 2.94 -17.58
CA LYS A 220 -1.73 2.40 -18.41
C LYS A 220 -1.26 3.39 -19.49
N SER A 221 -2.12 4.32 -19.91
CA SER A 221 -1.77 5.32 -20.92
C SER A 221 -0.80 6.37 -20.36
N LEU A 222 -0.96 6.77 -19.09
CA LEU A 222 -0.08 7.73 -18.42
C LEU A 222 1.27 7.10 -18.03
N GLN A 223 1.29 5.83 -17.64
CA GLN A 223 2.55 5.17 -17.24
C GLN A 223 3.61 5.14 -18.37
N ARG A 224 3.19 5.01 -19.64
CA ARG A 224 4.11 5.03 -20.79
C ARG A 224 4.81 6.39 -20.97
N SER A 225 4.15 7.49 -20.63
CA SER A 225 4.72 8.84 -20.75
C SER A 225 5.71 9.22 -19.64
N SER A 226 5.60 8.59 -18.45
CA SER A 226 6.46 8.89 -17.30
C SER A 226 7.84 8.23 -17.34
N LEU A 227 8.04 7.23 -18.21
CA LEU A 227 9.33 6.55 -18.40
C LEU A 227 10.26 7.29 -19.37
N ASP A 228 9.75 8.28 -20.08
CA ASP A 228 10.53 9.19 -20.93
C ASP A 228 11.04 10.42 -20.14
N PHE A 229 10.93 10.42 -18.81
CA PHE A 229 11.52 11.46 -17.98
C PHE A 229 13.04 11.23 -17.86
N GLU A 230 13.79 11.68 -18.87
CA GLU A 230 15.25 11.87 -18.90
C GLU A 230 15.73 12.93 -17.87
N GLY A 231 15.28 12.83 -16.63
CA GLY A 231 15.45 13.87 -15.61
C GLY A 231 16.00 13.40 -14.28
N TYR A 232 16.51 12.17 -14.17
CA TYR A 232 17.34 11.79 -13.03
C TYR A 232 18.77 12.32 -13.26
N THR A 233 18.92 13.65 -13.33
CA THR A 233 20.22 14.28 -13.16
C THR A 233 20.65 14.03 -11.71
N THR A 234 21.62 13.14 -11.58
CA THR A 234 22.46 12.98 -10.40
C THR A 234 22.87 14.37 -9.91
N VAL A 235 22.34 14.81 -8.77
CA VAL A 235 22.90 15.95 -8.03
C VAL A 235 24.26 15.50 -7.52
N ARG A 236 25.27 15.72 -8.35
CA ARG A 236 26.68 15.46 -8.06
C ARG A 236 27.31 16.79 -7.67
N GLY A 237 27.79 16.89 -6.44
CA GLY A 237 28.88 17.82 -6.10
C GLY A 237 28.49 19.14 -5.44
N GLY A 238 28.16 19.08 -4.15
CA GLY A 238 28.42 20.18 -3.21
C GLY A 238 29.37 19.67 -2.13
N SER A 239 30.68 19.80 -2.37
CA SER A 239 31.72 19.47 -1.40
C SER A 239 31.65 20.46 -0.24
N ALA A 240 31.25 19.98 0.94
CA ALA A 240 31.49 20.67 2.20
C ALA A 240 32.48 19.82 3.00
N HIS A 241 33.74 20.27 2.97
CA HIS A 241 34.71 19.96 4.01
C HIS A 241 34.12 20.38 5.36
N VAL A 242 33.89 19.43 6.26
CA VAL A 242 33.91 19.71 7.70
C VAL A 242 34.81 18.66 8.35
N HIS A 243 35.80 19.20 9.04
CA HIS A 243 36.83 18.53 9.80
C HIS A 243 36.24 17.89 11.06
N ALA A 244 36.99 16.92 11.60
CA ALA A 244 36.65 16.06 12.71
C ALA A 244 36.35 16.79 14.02
N ASP A 245 35.56 16.18 14.91
CA ASP A 245 36.11 15.57 16.13
C ASP A 245 35.01 15.07 17.11
N HIS A 246 35.38 13.97 17.77
CA HIS A 246 35.04 13.57 19.14
C HIS A 246 33.70 12.91 19.53
N ASP A 247 33.89 11.69 20.06
CA ASP A 247 33.39 11.12 21.31
C ASP A 247 32.33 10.00 21.30
N ASP A 248 32.82 8.86 21.78
CA ASP A 248 32.14 7.64 22.19
C ASP A 248 31.09 7.90 23.28
N VAL A 249 29.90 7.34 23.10
CA VAL A 249 29.04 6.93 24.23
C VAL A 249 28.37 5.60 23.88
N GLU A 250 28.82 4.54 24.55
CA GLU A 250 28.08 3.31 24.74
C GLU A 250 26.75 3.61 25.48
N HIS A 251 25.64 3.09 24.97
CA HIS A 251 24.43 2.89 25.78
C HIS A 251 23.83 1.52 25.51
N SER A 252 23.92 0.68 26.53
CA SER A 252 23.17 -0.56 26.68
C SER A 252 21.70 -0.22 26.99
N CYS A 253 20.78 -1.01 26.45
CA CYS A 253 19.42 -1.09 26.96
C CYS A 253 19.13 -2.54 27.30
N SER A 254 19.03 -2.77 28.61
CA SER A 254 18.60 -3.99 29.27
C SER A 254 17.12 -4.28 29.06
N GLU A 255 16.81 -5.56 29.18
CA GLU A 255 15.51 -6.21 29.20
C GLU A 255 14.60 -5.70 30.32
N GLU A 256 13.31 -5.52 30.03
CA GLU A 256 12.15 -5.92 30.87
C GLU A 256 10.97 -6.33 29.97
#